data_AF-A0A2V9MGW2-F1
#
_entry.id   AF-A0A2V9MGW2-F1
#
_cell.length_a   1.000
_cell.length_b   1.000
_cell.length_c   1.000
_cell.angle_alpha   90.00
_cell.angle_beta   90.00
_cell.angle_gamma   90.00
#
_symmetry.space_group_name_H-M   'P 1'
#
loop_
_entity.id
_entity.type
_entity.pdbx_description
1 polymer ?
#
loop_
_entity_poly.entity_id
_entity_poly.type
_entity_poly.pdbx_seq_one_letter_code
_entity_poly.pdbx_strand_id
1 'polypeptide(L)' 'MFVATDRKSSIQFLSFSTAMVKTITPMSGRPFEGLSVSPDGKSILFSQFDEEGSDLMLIENFR' A
#
# COMPACT_ATOMS: atom_id res chain seq x y z
N MET A 1 -9.04 19.03 14.28
CA MET A 1 -9.02 17.95 13.27
C MET A 1 -7.57 17.75 12.86
N PHE A 2 -6.98 16.60 13.16
CA PHE A 2 -5.62 16.30 12.71
C PHE A 2 -5.74 15.49 11.42
N VAL A 3 -5.27 16.05 10.32
CA VAL A 3 -5.19 15.37 9.03
C VAL A 3 -3.92 14.52 9.04
N ALA A 4 -4.06 13.22 8.88
CA ALA A 4 -2.91 12.33 8.73
C ALA A 4 -2.17 12.69 7.43
N THR A 5 -0.86 12.94 7.56
CA THR A 5 0.03 13.26 6.45
C THR A 5 0.01 12.14 5.41
N ASP A 6 -0.17 12.51 4.14
CA ASP A 6 0.15 11.71 2.95
C ASP A 6 1.51 11.03 3.15
N ARG A 7 1.51 9.75 3.55
CA ARG A 7 2.71 8.92 3.46
C ARG A 7 2.69 8.25 2.09
N LYS A 8 3.35 8.89 1.13
CA LYS A 8 3.65 8.29 -0.17
C LYS A 8 4.39 6.97 0.04
N SER A 9 3.76 5.87 -0.33
CA SER A 9 4.36 4.54 -0.28
C SER A 9 5.05 4.23 -1.60
N SER A 10 5.98 3.28 -1.60
CA SER A 10 6.67 2.85 -2.82
C SER A 10 7.02 1.37 -2.74
N ILE A 11 7.10 0.74 -3.91
CA ILE A 11 7.68 -0.59 -4.06
C ILE A 11 9.18 -0.43 -4.22
N GLN A 12 9.95 -1.12 -3.38
CA GLN A 12 11.40 -1.03 -3.34
C GLN A 12 12.03 -2.41 -3.47
N PHE A 13 13.22 -2.44 -4.06
CA PHE A 13 14.03 -3.63 -4.22
C PHE A 13 15.29 -3.51 -3.34
N LEU A 14 15.53 -4.52 -2.50
CA LEU A 14 16.77 -4.67 -1.75
C LEU A 14 17.71 -5.61 -2.49
N SER A 15 18.85 -5.09 -2.93
CA SER A 15 19.94 -5.88 -3.50
C SER A 15 20.77 -6.49 -2.36
N PHE A 16 20.71 -7.80 -2.16
CA PHE A 16 21.47 -8.47 -1.10
C PHE A 16 22.99 -8.47 -1.32
N SER A 17 23.44 -8.45 -2.57
CA SER A 17 24.88 -8.42 -2.89
C SER A 17 25.55 -7.10 -2.52
N THR A 18 24.78 -6.02 -2.49
CA THR A 18 25.29 -4.66 -2.25
C THR A 18 24.69 -3.99 -1.01
N ALA A 19 23.70 -4.62 -0.37
CA ALA A 19 22.87 -4.05 0.69
C ALA A 19 22.17 -2.72 0.31
N MET A 20 22.04 -2.44 -1.00
CA MET A 20 21.44 -1.21 -1.49
C MET A 20 19.94 -1.37 -1.74
N VAL A 21 19.17 -0.33 -1.43
CA VAL A 21 17.75 -0.23 -1.72
C VAL A 21 17.54 0.64 -2.97
N LYS A 22 16.70 0.18 -3.88
CA LYS A 22 16.29 0.91 -5.09
C LYS A 22 14.76 1.01 -5.16
N THR A 23 14.24 2.20 -5.41
CA THR A 23 12.81 2.39 -5.70
C THR A 23 12.47 1.85 -7.10
N ILE A 24 11.44 1.02 -7.18
CA ILE A 24 10.90 0.49 -8.44
C ILE A 24 9.81 1.42 -8.96
N THR A 25 8.81 1.73 -8.14
CA THR A 25 7.73 2.67 -8.46
C THR A 25 7.16 3.30 -7.20
N PRO A 26 6.75 4.59 -7.25
CA PRO A 26 5.84 5.12 -6.24
C PRO A 26 4.49 4.40 -6.33
N MET A 27 3.78 4.34 -5.20
CA MET A 27 2.40 3.86 -5.13
C MET A 27 1.46 5.06 -5.05
N SER A 28 0.31 4.98 -5.73
CA SER A 28 -0.72 6.00 -5.70
C SER A 28 -1.67 5.84 -4.51
N GLY A 29 -1.82 4.62 -4.01
CA GLY A 29 -2.69 4.27 -2.88
C GLY A 29 -1.93 3.74 -1.66
N ARG A 30 -2.68 3.45 -0.60
CA ARG A 30 -2.12 2.77 0.57
C ARG A 30 -1.87 1.29 0.25
N PRO A 31 -0.70 0.72 0.54
CA PRO A 31 -0.46 -0.71 0.35
C PRO A 31 -1.47 -1.56 1.12
N PHE A 32 -1.89 -2.67 0.53
CA PHE A 32 -2.68 -3.71 1.20
C PHE A 32 -1.92 -5.05 1.21
N GLU A 33 -2.59 -6.13 1.63
CA GLU A 33 -1.99 -7.44 1.78
C GLU A 33 -1.67 -8.11 0.44
N GLY A 34 -0.45 -8.62 0.31
CA GLY A 34 -0.02 -9.44 -0.82
C GLY A 34 0.97 -8.73 -1.75
N LEU A 35 2.06 -9.42 -2.04
CA LEU A 35 3.05 -9.05 -3.05
C LEU A 35 3.64 -10.33 -3.66
N SER A 36 3.71 -10.40 -4.98
CA SER A 36 4.27 -11.52 -5.72
C SER A 36 5.07 -11.02 -6.92
N VAL A 37 6.04 -11.82 -7.36
CA VAL A 37 6.93 -11.51 -8.49
C VAL A 37 6.86 -12.67 -9.49
N SER A 38 6.80 -12.35 -10.78
CA SER A 38 6.83 -13.38 -11.83
C SER A 38 8.17 -14.13 -11.82
N PRO A 39 8.22 -15.42 -12.23
CA PRO A 39 9.47 -16.19 -12.26
C PRO A 39 10.57 -15.55 -13.13
N ASP A 40 10.20 -14.80 -14.16
CA ASP A 40 11.14 -14.09 -15.05
C ASP A 40 11.57 -12.71 -14.52
N GLY A 41 11.03 -12.27 -13.37
CA GLY A 41 11.37 -11.02 -12.70
C GLY A 41 10.87 -9.76 -13.40
N LYS A 42 10.02 -9.86 -14.42
CA LYS A 42 9.56 -8.70 -15.22
C LYS A 42 8.25 -8.09 -14.71
N SER A 43 7.55 -8.75 -13.81
CA SER A 43 6.25 -8.30 -13.31
C SER A 43 6.16 -8.47 -11.80
N ILE A 44 5.53 -7.48 -11.16
CA ILE A 44 5.20 -7.50 -9.73
C ILE A 44 3.69 -7.34 -9.63
N LEU A 45 3.04 -8.26 -8.93
CA LEU A 45 1.63 -8.16 -8.54
C LEU A 45 1.58 -7.69 -7.08
N PHE A 46 0.80 -6.66 -6.81
CA PHE A 46 0.61 -6.10 -5.48
C PHE A 46 -0.81 -5.57 -5.34
N SER A 47 -1.28 -5.41 -4.10
CA SER A 47 -2.58 -4.82 -3.79
C SER A 47 -2.42 -3.45 -3.13
N GLN A 48 -3.38 -2.57 -3.39
CA GLN A 48 -3.49 -1.28 -2.72
C GLN A 48 -4.96 -0.91 -2.54
N PHE A 49 -5.23 -0.02 -1.59
CA PHE A 49 -6.51 0.68 -1.52
C PHE A 49 -6.50 1.85 -2.50
N ASP A 50 -7.44 1.84 -3.44
CA ASP A 50 -7.71 2.97 -4.32
C ASP A 50 -8.66 3.98 -3.65
N GLU A 51 -9.62 3.47 -2.87
CA GLU A 51 -10.53 4.24 -2.05
C GLU A 51 -10.73 3.52 -0.71
N GLU A 52 -10.65 4.27 0.39
CA GLU A 52 -10.94 3.76 1.73
C GLU A 52 -11.93 4.70 2.39
N GLY A 53 -13.07 4.14 2.79
CA GLY A 53 -14.16 4.87 3.42
C GLY A 53 -14.80 4.02 4.51
N SER A 54 -15.48 4.70 5.42
CA SER A 54 -16.31 4.07 6.45
C SER A 54 -17.64 4.78 6.49
N ASP A 55 -18.73 4.02 6.49
CA ASP A 55 -20.05 4.59 6.72
C ASP A 55 -20.27 4.78 8.23
N LEU A 56 -20.66 6.00 8.60
CA LEU A 56 -21.14 6.30 9.95
C LEU A 56 -22.67 6.26 9.93
N MET A 57 -23.24 5.26 10.60
CA MET A 57 -24.69 5.16 10.79
C MET A 57 -25.05 5.50 12.23
N LEU A 58 -25.97 6.45 12.41
CA LEU A 58 -26.56 6.77 13.70
C LEU A 58 -27.71 5.81 13.97
N ILE A 59 -27.64 5.06 15.07
CA ILE A 59 -28.74 4.21 15.53
C ILE A 59 -29.25 4.78 16.84
N GLU A 60 -30.50 5.23 16.83
CA GLU A 60 -31.23 5.67 18.01
C GLU A 60 -31.93 4.47 18.68
N ASN A 61 -32.02 4.47 20.02
CA ASN A 61 -32.72 3.47 20.84
C ASN A 61 -32.17 2.03 20.81
N PHE A 62 -30.85 1.84 20.98
CA PHE A 62 -30.32 0.54 21.42
C PHE A 62 -30.94 0.17 22.78
N ARG A 63 -31.66 -0.96 22.84
CA ARG A 63 -32.22 -1.53 24.07
C ARG A 63 -31.40 -2.71 24.54
#